data_AF-A0A2V5VS47-F1
#
_entry.id   AF-A0A2V5VS47-F1
#
_cell.length_a   1.000
_cell.length_b   1.000
_cell.length_c   1.000
_cell.angle_alpha   90.00
_cell.angle_beta   90.00
_cell.angle_gamma   90.00
#
_symmetry.space_group_name_H-M   'P 1'
#
loop_
_entity.id
_entity.type
_entity.pdbx_description
1 polymer ?
#
loop_
_entity_poly.entity_id
_entity_poly.type
_entity_poly.pdbx_seq_one_letter_code
_entity_poly.pdbx_strand_id
1 'polypeptide(L)'
;MLRMMTELSVKKPYPRLRSLQNALQAEVSLAEGKPAVAVEAAEKADQFSDTTSALETLGRCYEAAARNDEAIRAYERLLARAPELADSEDGPTFHRVVELHYHLGTLYQKTGQTDLARTQLQTFLKAWSEADANLEMRRDAEQRLHNVAHIRSLPSGNPTPAT
;
A
#
# COMPACT_ATOMS: atom_id res chain seq x y z
N MET A 1 0.83 13.11 -23.79
CA MET A 1 -0.03 13.54 -22.66
C MET A 1 0.78 14.28 -21.59
N LEU A 2 1.84 13.69 -21.00
CA LEU A 2 2.67 14.33 -19.96
C LEU A 2 3.23 15.72 -20.33
N ARG A 3 3.70 15.90 -21.57
CA ARG A 3 4.27 17.18 -22.05
C ARG A 3 3.25 18.33 -22.03
N MET A 4 2.00 18.06 -22.39
CA MET A 4 0.93 19.06 -22.40
C MET A 4 0.51 19.46 -20.96
N MET A 5 0.46 18.49 -20.03
CA MET A 5 0.21 18.79 -18.61
C MET A 5 1.33 19.66 -18.02
N THR A 6 2.58 19.40 -18.42
CA THR A 6 3.74 20.20 -18.00
C THR A 6 3.61 21.67 -18.43
N GLU A 7 3.25 21.92 -19.69
CA GLU A 7 3.12 23.28 -20.21
C GLU A 7 1.96 24.05 -19.55
N LEU A 8 0.86 23.36 -19.23
CA LEU A 8 -0.30 23.94 -18.56
C LEU A 8 -0.05 24.20 -17.06
N SER A 9 0.69 23.32 -16.39
CA SER A 9 0.97 23.43 -14.96
C SER A 9 1.98 24.54 -14.62
N VAL A 10 2.89 24.86 -15.54
CA VAL A 10 3.88 25.95 -15.39
C VAL A 10 3.25 27.33 -15.52
N LYS A 11 2.20 27.50 -16.33
CA LYS A 11 1.61 28.82 -16.63
C LYS A 11 0.64 29.36 -15.56
N LYS A 12 0.07 28.50 -14.70
CA LYS A 12 -0.89 28.88 -13.65
C LYS A 12 -0.79 27.91 -12.46
N PRO A 13 -1.03 28.35 -11.20
CA PRO A 13 -0.92 27.50 -10.02
C PRO A 13 -2.09 26.50 -9.96
N TYR A 14 -1.96 25.38 -10.67
CA TYR A 14 -2.90 24.27 -10.61
C TYR A 14 -2.29 23.13 -9.77
N PRO A 15 -2.38 23.19 -8.42
CA PRO A 15 -1.78 22.21 -7.53
C PRO A 15 -2.26 20.77 -7.84
N ARG A 16 -3.56 20.59 -8.09
CA ARG A 16 -4.11 19.27 -8.48
C ARG A 16 -3.54 18.74 -9.80
N LEU A 17 -3.36 19.60 -10.80
CA LEU A 17 -2.78 19.19 -12.09
C LEU A 17 -1.31 18.79 -11.93
N ARG A 18 -0.55 19.52 -11.10
CA ARG A 18 0.83 19.18 -10.76
C ARG A 18 0.93 17.87 -9.98
N SER A 19 0.04 17.67 -9.01
CA SER A 19 -0.04 16.42 -8.27
C SER A 19 -0.30 15.24 -9.22
N LEU A 20 -1.32 15.34 -10.08
CA LEU A 20 -1.64 14.30 -11.06
C LEU A 20 -0.48 14.03 -12.03
N GLN A 21 0.19 15.08 -12.52
CA GLN A 21 1.36 14.94 -13.39
C GLN A 21 2.48 14.15 -12.71
N ASN A 22 2.77 14.46 -11.44
CA ASN A 22 3.81 13.79 -10.67
C ASN A 22 3.41 12.35 -10.31
N ALA A 23 2.15 12.09 -9.99
CA ALA A 23 1.64 10.73 -9.76
C ALA A 23 1.77 9.87 -11.02
N LEU A 24 1.41 10.41 -12.20
CA LEU A 24 1.62 9.71 -13.47
C LEU A 24 3.10 9.43 -13.75
N GLN A 25 3.99 10.39 -13.45
CA GLN A 25 5.43 10.17 -13.58
C GLN A 25 5.92 9.07 -12.64
N ALA A 26 5.37 8.98 -11.43
CA ALA A 26 5.70 7.93 -10.47
C ALA A 26 5.29 6.55 -11.01
N GLU A 27 4.07 6.41 -11.50
CA GLU A 27 3.57 5.17 -12.11
C GLU A 27 4.40 4.71 -13.30
N VAL A 28 4.77 5.63 -14.20
CA VAL A 28 5.66 5.33 -15.33
C VAL A 28 7.02 4.85 -14.83
N SER A 29 7.57 5.51 -13.81
CA SER A 29 8.87 5.14 -13.23
C SER A 29 8.83 3.77 -12.54
N LEU A 30 7.70 3.41 -11.91
CA LEU A 30 7.48 2.06 -11.39
C LEU A 30 7.45 1.02 -12.51
N ALA A 31 6.71 1.28 -13.59
CA ALA A 31 6.63 0.38 -14.75
C ALA A 31 8.01 0.20 -15.44
N GLU A 32 8.86 1.22 -15.40
CA GLU A 32 10.25 1.15 -15.88
C GLU A 32 11.22 0.46 -14.90
N GLY A 33 10.75 0.00 -13.74
CA GLY A 33 11.60 -0.65 -12.73
C GLY A 33 12.55 0.32 -12.01
N LYS A 34 12.17 1.60 -11.89
CA LYS A 34 12.95 2.67 -11.24
C LYS A 34 12.28 3.15 -9.95
N PRO A 35 12.23 2.33 -8.89
CA PRO A 35 11.45 2.64 -7.69
C PRO A 35 11.92 3.90 -6.95
N ALA A 36 13.23 4.19 -6.94
CA ALA A 36 13.74 5.41 -6.30
C ALA A 36 13.23 6.70 -6.99
N VAL A 37 13.21 6.71 -8.33
CA VAL A 37 12.67 7.84 -9.12
C VAL A 37 11.16 7.95 -8.95
N ALA A 38 10.47 6.80 -8.89
CA ALA A 38 9.04 6.75 -8.64
C ALA A 38 8.68 7.40 -7.30
N VAL A 39 9.44 7.08 -6.24
CA VAL A 39 9.23 7.66 -4.92
C VAL A 39 9.41 9.18 -4.93
N GLU A 40 10.46 9.71 -5.56
CA GLU A 40 10.65 11.16 -5.66
C GLU A 40 9.47 11.85 -6.36
N ALA A 41 8.96 11.26 -7.44
CA ALA A 41 7.79 11.77 -8.14
C ALA A 41 6.52 11.66 -7.27
N ALA A 42 6.31 10.56 -6.56
CA ALA A 42 5.15 10.39 -5.71
C ALA A 42 5.15 11.34 -4.49
N GLU A 43 6.32 11.57 -3.88
CA GLU A 43 6.49 12.54 -2.79
C GLU A 43 6.12 13.96 -3.27
N LYS A 44 6.54 14.35 -4.48
CA LYS A 44 6.11 15.62 -5.10
C LYS A 44 4.60 15.64 -5.34
N ALA A 45 4.00 14.53 -5.75
CA ALA A 45 2.56 14.45 -5.97
C ALA A 45 1.77 14.74 -4.69
N ASP A 46 2.16 14.12 -3.57
CA ASP A 46 1.56 14.35 -2.23
C ASP A 46 1.76 15.80 -1.78
N GLN A 47 2.95 16.38 -1.99
CA GLN A 47 3.25 17.77 -1.65
C GLN A 47 2.37 18.78 -2.41
N PHE A 48 2.07 18.51 -3.69
CA PHE A 48 1.22 19.41 -4.49
C PHE A 48 -0.26 19.28 -4.15
N SER A 49 -0.73 18.10 -3.73
CA SER A 49 -2.12 17.89 -3.33
C SER A 49 -2.29 16.61 -2.50
N ASP A 50 -2.85 16.74 -1.30
CA ASP A 50 -3.19 15.61 -0.42
C ASP A 50 -4.48 14.93 -0.89
N THR A 51 -4.35 14.05 -1.90
CA THR A 51 -5.45 13.26 -2.45
C THR A 51 -5.26 11.77 -2.14
N THR A 52 -6.37 11.04 -2.02
CA THR A 52 -6.33 9.57 -1.81
C THR A 52 -5.53 8.86 -2.91
N SER A 53 -5.66 9.28 -4.16
CA SER A 53 -4.89 8.72 -5.29
C SER A 53 -3.39 9.02 -5.20
N ALA A 54 -2.99 10.21 -4.74
CA ALA A 54 -1.58 10.52 -4.52
C ALA A 54 -0.99 9.68 -3.37
N LEU A 55 -1.74 9.49 -2.28
CA LEU A 55 -1.35 8.61 -1.16
C LEU A 55 -1.22 7.15 -1.58
N GLU A 56 -2.14 6.67 -2.42
CA GLU A 56 -2.10 5.30 -2.96
C GLU A 56 -0.84 5.08 -3.81
N THR A 57 -0.57 6.02 -4.72
CA THR A 57 0.63 6.02 -5.56
C THR A 57 1.90 6.04 -4.69
N LEU A 58 1.92 6.89 -3.66
CA LEU A 58 3.03 7.03 -2.73
C LEU A 58 3.30 5.75 -1.95
N GLY A 59 2.26 5.11 -1.40
CA GLY A 59 2.38 3.83 -0.70
C GLY A 59 2.96 2.73 -1.60
N ARG A 60 2.45 2.61 -2.84
CA ARG A 60 2.95 1.65 -3.83
C ARG A 60 4.41 1.91 -4.21
N CYS A 61 4.78 3.17 -4.36
CA CYS A 61 6.16 3.55 -4.66
C CYS A 61 7.12 3.19 -3.52
N TYR A 62 6.73 3.46 -2.27
CA TYR A 62 7.53 3.07 -1.11
C TYR A 62 7.65 1.55 -0.98
N GLU A 63 6.56 0.81 -1.18
CA GLU A 63 6.59 -0.66 -1.15
C GLU A 63 7.54 -1.21 -2.23
N ALA A 64 7.46 -0.71 -3.46
CA ALA A 64 8.35 -1.12 -4.55
C ALA A 64 9.82 -0.76 -4.30
N ALA A 65 10.08 0.31 -3.54
CA ALA A 65 11.41 0.72 -3.09
C ALA A 65 11.91 -0.02 -1.83
N ALA A 66 11.14 -0.99 -1.31
CA ALA A 66 11.39 -1.66 -0.04
C ALA A 66 11.50 -0.72 1.18
N ARG A 67 10.96 0.51 1.07
CA ARG A 67 10.84 1.50 2.14
C ARG A 67 9.60 1.18 2.99
N ASN A 68 9.65 0.05 3.69
CA ASN A 68 8.47 -0.58 4.30
C ASN A 68 7.77 0.33 5.34
N ASP A 69 8.53 1.04 6.17
CA ASP A 69 7.94 1.89 7.22
C ASP A 69 7.24 3.12 6.63
N GLU A 70 7.81 3.72 5.58
CA GLU A 70 7.15 4.77 4.82
C GLU A 70 5.88 4.27 4.12
N ALA A 71 5.93 3.07 3.53
CA ALA A 71 4.77 2.45 2.89
C ALA A 71 3.64 2.23 3.88
N ILE A 72 3.94 1.70 5.08
CA ILE A 72 2.98 1.53 6.17
C ILE A 72 2.31 2.87 6.50
N ARG A 73 3.10 3.93 6.74
CA ARG A 73 2.54 5.25 7.07
C ARG A 73 1.65 5.82 5.96
N ALA A 74 2.04 5.66 4.69
CA ALA A 74 1.24 6.12 3.56
C ALA A 74 -0.08 5.35 3.44
N TYR A 75 -0.05 4.02 3.60
CA TYR A 75 -1.26 3.20 3.55
C TYR A 75 -2.16 3.36 4.78
N GLU A 76 -1.63 3.62 5.96
CA GLU A 76 -2.42 3.97 7.15
C GLU A 76 -3.13 5.32 6.95
N ARG A 77 -2.45 6.34 6.40
CA ARG A 77 -3.07 7.62 6.03
C ARG A 77 -4.20 7.42 5.03
N LEU A 78 -4.01 6.54 4.04
CA LEU A 78 -5.02 6.24 3.05
C LEU A 78 -6.21 5.46 3.63
N LEU A 79 -5.95 4.47 4.50
CA LEU A 79 -6.97 3.68 5.17
C LEU A 79 -7.83 4.55 6.11
N ALA A 80 -7.24 5.55 6.77
CA ALA A 80 -7.98 6.53 7.56
C ALA A 80 -8.98 7.36 6.72
N ARG A 81 -8.76 7.44 5.40
CA ARG A 81 -9.64 8.10 4.42
C ARG A 81 -10.53 7.10 3.67
N ALA A 82 -10.71 5.89 4.20
CA ALA A 82 -11.58 4.87 3.61
C ALA A 82 -13.01 5.35 3.27
N PRO A 83 -13.67 6.25 4.05
CA PRO A 83 -14.97 6.80 3.65
C PRO A 83 -14.92 7.59 2.34
N GLU A 84 -13.84 8.34 2.09
CA GLU A 84 -13.66 9.08 0.84
C GLU A 84 -13.42 8.16 -0.36
N LEU A 85 -12.83 6.99 -0.11
CA LEU A 85 -12.73 5.94 -1.11
C LEU A 85 -14.12 5.34 -1.38
N ALA A 86 -14.91 5.06 -0.35
CA ALA A 86 -16.25 4.49 -0.49
C ALA A 86 -17.24 5.38 -1.27
N ASP A 87 -17.07 6.71 -1.21
CA ASP A 87 -17.95 7.70 -1.86
C ASP A 87 -17.55 8.05 -3.32
N SER A 88 -16.48 7.47 -3.89
CA SER A 88 -16.11 7.74 -5.28
C SER A 88 -17.07 7.07 -6.27
N GLU A 89 -17.57 7.80 -7.28
CA GLU A 89 -18.62 7.37 -8.23
C GLU A 89 -18.33 6.10 -9.06
N ASP A 90 -17.11 5.54 -9.00
CA ASP A 90 -16.71 4.30 -9.67
C ASP A 90 -16.85 3.07 -8.73
N GLY A 91 -17.88 2.25 -8.89
CA GLY A 91 -17.97 0.96 -8.18
C GLY A 91 -17.00 -0.10 -8.75
N PRO A 92 -16.45 -1.05 -7.95
CA PRO A 92 -16.73 -1.39 -6.55
C PRO A 92 -15.55 -1.00 -5.63
N THR A 93 -15.62 0.17 -4.99
CA THR A 93 -14.50 0.71 -4.20
C THR A 93 -14.15 -0.05 -2.93
N PHE A 94 -14.98 -1.03 -2.55
CA PHE A 94 -14.66 -2.02 -1.52
C PHE A 94 -13.34 -2.73 -1.82
N HIS A 95 -13.01 -2.97 -3.11
CA HIS A 95 -11.77 -3.65 -3.46
C HIS A 95 -10.51 -2.89 -3.06
N ARG A 96 -10.47 -1.54 -3.19
CA ARG A 96 -9.28 -0.75 -2.81
C ARG A 96 -9.03 -0.79 -1.31
N VAL A 97 -10.08 -0.63 -0.51
CA VAL A 97 -9.98 -0.72 0.96
C VAL A 97 -9.59 -2.13 1.38
N VAL A 98 -10.10 -3.15 0.70
CA VAL A 98 -9.75 -4.53 0.96
C VAL A 98 -8.29 -4.83 0.58
N GLU A 99 -7.81 -4.40 -0.58
CA GLU A 99 -6.40 -4.52 -0.99
C GLU A 99 -5.45 -3.79 -0.02
N LEU A 100 -5.86 -2.65 0.53
CA LEU A 100 -5.07 -1.94 1.55
C LEU A 100 -4.80 -2.80 2.78
N HIS A 101 -5.78 -3.59 3.23
CA HIS A 101 -5.59 -4.55 4.32
C HIS A 101 -4.57 -5.64 3.96
N TYR A 102 -4.55 -6.11 2.71
CA TYR A 102 -3.52 -7.05 2.26
C TYR A 102 -2.12 -6.40 2.28
N HIS A 103 -1.96 -5.23 1.66
CA HIS A 103 -0.67 -4.52 1.61
C HIS A 103 -0.12 -4.24 3.02
N LEU A 104 -0.93 -3.68 3.91
CA LEU A 104 -0.55 -3.46 5.32
C LEU A 104 -0.20 -4.76 6.02
N GLY A 105 -0.97 -5.83 5.82
CA GLY A 105 -0.68 -7.15 6.38
C GLY A 105 0.68 -7.69 5.97
N THR A 106 1.03 -7.60 4.68
CA THR A 106 2.33 -8.04 4.18
C THR A 106 3.48 -7.17 4.68
N LEU A 107 3.28 -5.85 4.76
CA LEU A 107 4.29 -4.90 5.22
C LEU A 107 4.56 -5.05 6.72
N TYR A 108 3.52 -5.19 7.55
CA TYR A 108 3.68 -5.49 8.97
C TYR A 108 4.41 -6.81 9.20
N GLN A 109 4.18 -7.81 8.35
CA GLN A 109 4.93 -9.06 8.44
C GLN A 109 6.42 -8.86 8.09
N LYS A 110 6.72 -8.10 7.02
CA LYS A 110 8.10 -7.76 6.62
C LYS A 110 8.85 -6.99 7.72
N THR A 111 8.16 -6.17 8.51
CA THR A 111 8.74 -5.37 9.60
C THR A 111 8.64 -6.06 10.98
N GLY A 112 8.18 -7.31 11.05
CA GLY A 112 8.13 -8.11 12.29
C GLY A 112 6.92 -7.82 13.19
N GLN A 113 6.02 -6.93 12.79
CA GLN A 113 4.79 -6.55 13.51
C GLN A 113 3.69 -7.62 13.35
N THR A 114 3.99 -8.80 13.89
CA THR A 114 3.28 -10.06 13.61
C THR A 114 1.79 -10.03 13.99
N ASP A 115 1.42 -9.39 15.10
CA ASP A 115 0.02 -9.31 15.50
C ASP A 115 -0.79 -8.35 14.61
N LEU A 116 -0.22 -7.20 14.24
CA LEU A 116 -0.84 -6.28 13.27
C LEU A 116 -0.99 -6.95 11.90
N ALA A 117 0.05 -7.66 11.44
CA ALA A 117 0.00 -8.43 10.20
C ALA A 117 -1.17 -9.43 10.21
N ARG A 118 -1.34 -10.18 11.30
CA ARG A 118 -2.45 -11.12 11.46
C ARG A 118 -3.79 -10.43 11.36
N THR A 119 -4.00 -9.33 12.09
CA THR A 119 -5.25 -8.58 12.09
C THR A 119 -5.61 -8.09 10.69
N GLN A 120 -4.65 -7.51 9.97
CA GLN A 120 -4.89 -6.96 8.63
C GLN A 120 -5.20 -8.07 7.61
N LEU A 121 -4.42 -9.16 7.59
CA LEU A 121 -4.66 -10.29 6.68
C LEU A 121 -5.99 -11.00 6.97
N GLN A 122 -6.42 -11.10 8.23
CA GLN A 122 -7.74 -11.65 8.59
C GLN A 122 -8.88 -10.76 8.08
N THR A 123 -8.75 -9.44 8.23
CA THR A 123 -9.73 -8.47 7.72
C THR A 123 -9.84 -8.57 6.20
N PHE A 124 -8.70 -8.65 5.49
CA PHE A 124 -8.65 -8.88 4.05
C PHE A 124 -9.41 -10.15 3.65
N LEU A 125 -9.10 -11.30 4.28
CA LEU A 125 -9.75 -12.58 3.94
C LEU A 125 -11.24 -12.61 4.26
N LYS A 126 -11.67 -11.94 5.34
CA LYS A 126 -13.09 -11.82 5.70
C LYS A 126 -13.86 -11.01 4.66
N ALA A 127 -13.28 -9.93 4.17
CA ALA A 127 -13.91 -9.08 3.17
C ALA A 127 -13.88 -9.72 1.77
N TRP A 128 -12.84 -10.50 1.45
CA TRP A 128 -12.67 -11.17 0.16
C TRP A 128 -13.40 -12.52 0.06
N SER A 129 -13.93 -13.09 1.15
CA SER A 129 -14.63 -14.39 1.10
C SER A 129 -15.88 -14.42 0.23
N GLU A 130 -16.39 -13.25 -0.17
CA GLU A 130 -17.61 -13.09 -0.96
C GLU A 130 -17.36 -12.83 -2.46
N ALA A 131 -16.11 -12.57 -2.88
CA ALA A 131 -15.77 -12.12 -4.23
C ALA A 131 -14.62 -12.95 -4.83
N ASP A 132 -14.96 -13.98 -5.60
CA ASP A 132 -14.10 -14.87 -6.41
C ASP A 132 -12.81 -15.45 -5.80
N ALA A 133 -12.77 -16.79 -5.76
CA ALA A 133 -11.75 -17.63 -5.11
C ALA A 133 -10.41 -17.76 -5.88
N ASN A 134 -10.20 -17.00 -6.95
CA ASN A 134 -9.10 -17.23 -7.91
C ASN A 134 -8.02 -16.15 -7.93
N LEU A 135 -7.78 -15.44 -6.82
CA LEU A 135 -6.68 -14.49 -6.69
C LEU A 135 -5.48 -15.06 -5.93
N GLU A 136 -4.31 -14.93 -6.54
CA GLU A 136 -3.00 -15.22 -5.93
C GLU A 136 -2.82 -14.51 -4.58
N MET A 137 -3.33 -13.28 -4.43
CA MET A 137 -3.30 -12.52 -3.17
C MET A 137 -4.03 -13.24 -2.03
N ARG A 138 -5.15 -13.91 -2.30
CA ARG A 138 -5.88 -14.67 -1.27
C ARG A 138 -5.05 -15.85 -0.78
N ARG A 139 -4.51 -16.64 -1.72
CA ARG A 139 -3.66 -17.80 -1.40
C ARG A 139 -2.41 -17.37 -0.64
N ASP A 140 -1.78 -16.27 -1.07
CA ASP A 140 -0.63 -15.69 -0.38
C ASP A 140 -0.99 -15.24 1.03
N ALA A 141 -2.13 -14.55 1.22
CA ALA A 141 -2.60 -14.14 2.54
C ALA A 141 -2.89 -15.32 3.48
N GLU A 142 -3.53 -16.39 2.99
CA GLU A 142 -3.76 -17.62 3.75
C GLU A 142 -2.43 -18.28 4.16
N GLN A 143 -1.47 -18.38 3.24
CA GLN A 143 -0.14 -18.94 3.51
C GLN A 143 0.62 -18.11 4.54
N ARG A 144 0.57 -16.77 4.45
CA ARG A 144 1.19 -15.86 5.42
C ARG A 144 0.61 -16.03 6.81
N LEU A 145 -0.71 -16.14 6.93
CA LEU A 145 -1.37 -16.38 8.21
C LEU A 145 -0.97 -17.73 8.82
N HIS A 146 -0.86 -18.77 8.00
CA HIS A 146 -0.35 -20.07 8.44
C HIS A 146 1.09 -19.94 9.00
N ASN A 147 1.97 -19.23 8.29
CA ASN A 147 3.35 -19.02 8.73
C ASN A 147 3.44 -18.19 10.02
N VAL A 148 2.59 -17.16 10.16
CA VAL A 148 2.49 -16.34 11.38
C VAL A 148 1.99 -17.15 12.59
N ALA A 149 1.07 -18.10 12.37
CA ALA A 149 0.62 -19.00 13.43
C ALA A 149 1.73 -19.97 13.89
N HIS A 150 2.56 -20.43 12.95
CA HIS A 150 3.65 -21.37 13.23
C HIS A 150 4.83 -20.72 13.97
N ILE A 151 5.13 -19.43 13.74
CA ILE A 151 6.18 -18.73 14.52
C ILE A 151 5.81 -18.66 16.01
N ARG A 152 4.51 -18.51 16.33
CA ARG A 152 4.04 -18.46 17.72
C ARG A 152 3.99 -19.84 18.40
N SER A 153 4.07 -20.94 17.65
CA SER A 153 4.03 -22.31 18.18
C SER A 153 5.41 -22.93 18.43
N LEU A 154 6.50 -22.27 18.03
CA LEU A 154 7.84 -22.66 18.46
C LEU A 154 7.96 -22.38 19.97
N PRO A 155 8.20 -23.40 20.81
CA PRO A 155 8.48 -23.15 22.21
C PRO A 155 9.74 -22.29 22.26
N SER A 156 9.69 -21.17 22.99
CA SER A 156 10.91 -20.45 23.34
C SER A 156 11.79 -21.42 24.12
N GLY A 157 12.72 -22.07 23.43
CA GLY A 157 13.72 -22.93 24.02
C GLY A 157 14.64 -22.04 24.84
N ASN A 158 14.23 -21.72 26.06
CA ASN A 158 15.14 -21.20 27.06
C ASN A 158 16.20 -22.31 27.26
N PRO A 159 17.49 -22.04 26.99
CA PRO A 159 18.52 -23.00 27.35
C PRO A 159 18.49 -23.16 28.87
N THR A 160 18.17 -24.36 29.32
CA THR A 160 18.34 -24.77 30.71
C THR A 160 19.79 -24.52 31.09
N PRO A 161 20.09 -23.75 32.16
CA PRO A 161 21.47 -23.58 32.59
C PRO A 161 21.99 -24.95 33.07
N ALA A 162 23.11 -25.38 32.50
CA ALA A 162 23.79 -26.60 32.90
C ALA A 162 24.26 -26.46 34.36
N THR A 163 23.88 -27.43 35.19
CA THR A 163 24.35 -27.63 36.56
C THR A 163 25.82 -28.00 36.60
#